data_AF-A0A6N7ZP10-F1
#
_entry.id   AF-A0A6N7ZP10-F1
#
_cell.length_a   1.000
_cell.length_b   1.000
_cell.length_c   1.000
_cell.angle_alpha   90.00
_cell.angle_beta   90.00
_cell.angle_gamma   90.00
#
_symmetry.space_group_name_H-M   'P 1'
#
loop_
_entity.id
_entity.type
_entity.pdbx_description
1 polymer ?
#
loop_
_entity_poly.entity_id
_entity_poly.type
_entity_poly.pdbx_seq_one_letter_code
_entity_poly.pdbx_strand_id
1 'polypeptide(L)'
;MSVVALPDGQSANVPARLAAWARTKVSSDTITLRPGDRVGGGAPCTAPGCARSISTRHLCSVHLQRWIAAGRPVGEWDRGPTVDALRLDLSVLPLPLRWEVAYAIAQSQEVDESPRVRERTLVHHLRALRLWDQASLLDADETAWPINARTLYNQEERGAKLRDPFLVFAIDELETLYGTATHEHEYRREVWRLRRLDVTGHARNWLFDFRPIVQPWLRDAARAFLRWRRTSEYSPSGMHRDLLTITRLGRALTQAAGPSARPRDLTRAVLGRFFALLIEDGLSPNGRRLALSSARVFLTTARRHGWAPGIPADSLIHPEDAPRHRALAPRALTEQVMAQLEDEANLDQLTDPRMRLLFPLLMQTGLRLNDALKLPTDCVTTDAAGAPYLRYTNHKMLREALVPISAELAQLIHAQAARARASHSPAAVLFPRTRDNAAGTRPLSVGAARAELASWIRRCDIRDDSGELAKVTAHQFRHTLGTRLINNDVPQEVVRRILDHSSTEMTAHYARLHDTTVRRQWER
;
A
#
# COMPACT_ATOMS: atom_id res chain seq x y z
N MET A 1 8.07 18.47 14.59
CA MET A 1 8.98 17.32 14.45
C MET A 1 10.40 17.84 14.67
N SER A 2 10.84 17.97 15.92
CA SER A 2 12.24 18.29 16.19
C SER A 2 13.02 16.99 16.15
N VAL A 3 13.85 16.82 15.12
CA VAL A 3 15.02 15.94 15.23
C VAL A 3 15.79 16.39 16.47
N VAL A 4 16.28 15.47 17.31
CA VAL A 4 17.19 15.84 18.40
C VAL A 4 18.39 16.54 17.77
N ALA A 5 18.39 17.88 17.86
CA ALA A 5 19.39 18.69 17.20
C ALA A 5 20.76 18.36 17.78
N LEU A 6 21.67 17.94 16.92
CA LEU A 6 23.08 17.88 17.25
C LEU A 6 23.54 19.31 17.55
N PRO A 7 24.36 19.54 18.60
CA PRO A 7 24.86 20.88 18.91
C PRO A 7 25.52 21.52 17.68
N ASP A 8 25.21 22.80 17.44
CA ASP A 8 25.68 23.54 16.28
C ASP A 8 27.21 23.77 16.33
N GLY A 9 27.88 23.39 15.25
CA GLY A 9 29.31 23.57 15.05
C GLY A 9 29.67 23.34 13.58
N GLN A 10 30.38 24.30 12.99
CA GLN A 10 30.72 24.40 11.57
C GLN A 10 31.40 23.11 11.02
N SER A 11 30.86 22.62 9.89
CA SER A 11 31.52 21.77 8.88
C SER A 11 32.41 20.58 9.31
N ALA A 12 32.07 19.82 10.37
CA ALA A 12 32.84 18.64 10.81
C ALA A 12 32.06 17.30 10.71
N ASN A 13 32.70 16.33 10.03
CA ASN A 13 32.42 14.88 9.89
C ASN A 13 31.18 14.34 10.65
N VAL A 14 30.07 14.05 9.95
CA VAL A 14 28.82 13.54 10.55
C VAL A 14 28.99 12.29 11.45
N PRO A 15 29.84 11.29 11.11
CA PRO A 15 30.24 10.22 12.01
C PRO A 15 30.72 10.69 13.40
N ALA A 16 31.45 11.82 13.48
CA ALA A 16 31.89 12.39 14.73
C ALA A 16 30.73 13.01 15.53
N ARG A 17 29.73 13.59 14.85
CA ARG A 17 28.51 14.11 15.49
C ARG A 17 27.62 12.98 16.01
N LEU A 18 27.44 11.90 15.26
CA LEU A 18 26.73 10.70 15.71
C LEU A 18 27.44 10.07 16.92
N ALA A 19 28.76 9.97 16.89
CA ALA A 19 29.55 9.50 18.02
C ALA A 19 29.47 10.43 19.24
N ALA A 20 29.44 11.76 19.04
CA ALA A 20 29.27 12.74 20.12
C ALA A 20 27.88 12.64 20.75
N TRP A 21 26.82 12.58 19.93
CA TRP A 21 25.45 12.34 20.40
C TRP A 21 25.35 11.04 21.17
N ALA A 22 25.90 9.95 20.63
CA ALA A 22 25.84 8.65 21.26
C ALA A 22 26.51 8.65 22.63
N ARG A 23 27.67 9.32 22.79
CA ARG A 23 28.35 9.47 24.08
C ARG A 23 27.54 10.24 25.12
N THR A 24 26.65 11.15 24.70
CA THR A 24 25.76 11.89 25.63
C THR A 24 24.47 11.15 26.00
N LYS A 25 24.07 10.15 25.22
CA LYS A 25 22.78 9.44 25.38
C LYS A 25 22.91 7.96 25.75
N VAL A 26 24.06 7.34 25.48
CA VAL A 26 24.35 5.92 25.68
C VAL A 26 25.64 5.81 26.51
N SER A 27 25.52 5.77 27.84
CA SER A 27 26.67 5.86 28.73
C SER A 27 27.45 4.54 28.93
N SER A 28 27.06 3.43 28.29
CA SER A 28 27.63 2.11 28.61
C SER A 28 27.54 1.04 27.51
N ASP A 29 27.39 1.42 26.23
CA ASP A 29 27.07 0.47 25.14
C ASP A 29 25.78 -0.37 25.35
N THR A 30 25.03 -0.12 26.42
CA THR A 30 23.77 -0.79 26.73
C THR A 30 22.59 0.17 26.68
N ILE A 31 21.46 -0.32 26.16
CA ILE A 31 20.18 0.40 26.15
C ILE A 31 19.19 -0.35 27.03
N THR A 32 18.55 0.35 27.96
CA THR A 32 17.48 -0.22 28.77
C THR A 32 16.15 -0.12 28.01
N LEU A 33 15.56 -1.27 27.69
CA LEU A 33 14.25 -1.40 27.06
C LEU A 33 13.16 -1.50 28.13
N ARG A 34 12.15 -0.64 28.00
CA ARG A 34 11.02 -0.55 28.92
C ARG A 34 9.72 -1.06 28.29
N PRO A 35 8.77 -1.55 29.09
CA PRO A 35 7.41 -1.75 28.63
C PRO A 35 6.83 -0.44 28.09
N GLY A 36 6.17 -0.50 26.93
CA GLY A 36 5.67 0.69 26.22
C GLY A 36 6.60 1.23 25.13
N ASP A 37 7.90 0.95 25.19
CA ASP A 37 8.84 1.36 24.14
C ASP A 37 8.39 0.84 22.77
N ARG A 38 8.47 1.69 21.75
CA ARG A 38 8.01 1.32 20.40
C ARG A 38 8.92 0.27 19.76
N VAL A 39 10.22 0.42 19.93
CA VAL A 39 11.24 -0.54 19.50
C VAL A 39 11.83 -1.24 20.72
N GLY A 40 11.83 -2.58 20.69
CA GLY A 40 12.32 -3.43 21.78
C GLY A 40 11.31 -3.65 22.91
N GLY A 41 10.30 -2.79 23.04
CA GLY A 41 9.24 -2.92 24.06
C GLY A 41 8.01 -3.71 23.61
N GLY A 42 6.97 -3.63 24.44
CA GLY A 42 5.69 -4.30 24.26
C GLY A 42 4.74 -3.99 25.41
N ALA A 43 3.63 -4.71 25.48
CA ALA A 43 2.74 -4.64 26.65
C ALA A 43 3.50 -5.11 27.91
N PRO A 44 3.24 -4.53 29.09
CA PRO A 44 3.93 -4.89 30.32
C PRO A 44 3.59 -6.31 30.76
N CYS A 45 4.58 -7.02 31.31
CA CYS A 45 4.38 -8.32 31.95
C CYS A 45 3.34 -8.19 33.07
N THR A 46 2.44 -9.16 33.18
CA THR A 46 1.39 -9.15 34.23
C THR A 46 1.91 -9.56 35.61
N ALA A 47 3.16 -10.00 35.73
CA ALA A 47 3.75 -10.30 37.03
C ALA A 47 3.93 -8.99 37.83
N PRO A 48 3.42 -8.90 39.07
CA PRO A 48 3.53 -7.70 39.88
C PRO A 48 4.98 -7.21 40.00
N GLY A 49 5.21 -5.91 39.82
CA GLY A 49 6.54 -5.28 39.92
C GLY A 49 7.54 -5.66 38.82
N CYS A 50 7.13 -6.38 37.77
CA CYS A 50 8.01 -6.75 36.67
C CYS A 50 8.22 -5.58 35.69
N ALA A 51 9.48 -5.29 35.36
CA ALA A 51 9.84 -4.23 34.42
C ALA A 51 10.09 -4.75 32.98
N ARG A 52 9.61 -5.95 32.63
CA ARG A 52 9.79 -6.58 31.30
C ARG A 52 8.52 -6.53 30.47
N SER A 53 8.70 -6.60 29.15
CA SER A 53 7.59 -6.72 28.20
C SER A 53 7.09 -8.17 28.07
N ILE A 54 5.84 -8.34 27.68
CA ILE A 54 5.22 -9.64 27.41
C ILE A 54 5.93 -10.31 26.23
N SER A 55 6.29 -11.58 26.42
CA SER A 55 6.70 -12.48 25.36
C SER A 55 5.49 -13.26 24.82
N THR A 56 4.81 -13.99 25.70
CA THR A 56 3.57 -14.74 25.38
C THR A 56 2.78 -15.00 26.66
N ARG A 57 1.50 -15.39 26.55
CA ARG A 57 0.63 -15.71 27.70
C ARG A 57 0.61 -14.61 28.78
N HIS A 58 0.73 -13.35 28.36
CA HIS A 58 0.81 -12.18 29.26
C HIS A 58 2.00 -12.17 30.25
N LEU A 59 3.04 -12.96 29.99
CA LEU A 59 4.24 -13.07 30.80
C LEU A 59 5.50 -12.71 29.98
N CYS A 60 6.53 -12.19 30.66
CA CYS A 60 7.86 -12.03 30.06
C CYS A 60 8.54 -13.39 29.86
N SER A 61 9.66 -13.45 29.15
CA SER A 61 10.39 -14.71 28.89
C SER A 61 10.81 -15.43 30.18
N VAL A 62 11.27 -14.70 31.20
CA VAL A 62 11.69 -15.26 32.50
C VAL A 62 10.49 -15.83 33.27
N HIS A 63 9.41 -15.06 33.41
CA HIS A 63 8.20 -15.53 34.10
C HIS A 63 7.49 -16.66 33.35
N LEU A 64 7.55 -16.66 32.02
CA LEU A 64 7.05 -17.78 31.22
C LEU A 64 7.81 -19.08 31.53
N GLN A 65 9.14 -19.03 31.61
CA GLN A 65 9.94 -20.21 31.94
C GLN A 65 9.61 -20.72 33.35
N ARG A 66 9.41 -19.82 34.33
CA ARG A 66 8.95 -20.20 35.68
C ARG A 66 7.57 -20.84 35.66
N TRP A 67 6.62 -20.29 34.90
CA TRP A 67 5.29 -20.87 34.75
C TRP A 67 5.33 -22.28 34.14
N ILE A 68 6.21 -22.48 33.15
CA ILE A 68 6.46 -23.81 32.55
C ILE A 68 7.07 -24.76 33.59
N ALA A 69 8.08 -24.31 34.34
CA ALA A 69 8.74 -25.12 35.37
C ALA A 69 7.79 -25.48 36.52
N ALA A 70 6.82 -24.62 36.83
CA ALA A 70 5.77 -24.86 37.82
C ALA A 70 4.63 -25.80 37.33
N GLY A 71 4.79 -26.43 36.17
CA GLY A 71 3.79 -27.37 35.65
C GLY A 71 2.60 -26.73 34.94
N ARG A 72 2.73 -25.48 34.47
CA ARG A 72 1.70 -24.75 33.71
C ARG A 72 0.36 -24.58 34.44
N PRO A 73 0.36 -24.03 35.67
CA PRO A 73 -0.85 -23.88 36.48
C PRO A 73 -1.92 -23.01 35.81
N VAL A 74 -3.19 -23.37 36.00
CA VAL A 74 -4.39 -22.63 35.55
C VAL A 74 -4.97 -21.90 36.76
N GLY A 75 -4.43 -20.74 37.11
CA GLY A 75 -4.84 -19.98 38.30
C GLY A 75 -3.73 -19.13 38.90
N GLU A 76 -3.84 -18.81 40.20
CA GLU A 76 -2.76 -18.19 40.97
C GLU A 76 -1.59 -19.18 41.14
N TRP A 77 -0.37 -18.65 41.05
CA TRP A 77 0.86 -19.41 41.19
C TRP A 77 1.98 -18.45 41.60
N ASP A 78 3.02 -18.98 42.26
CA ASP A 78 4.17 -18.18 42.66
C ASP A 78 5.02 -17.80 41.44
N ARG A 79 4.98 -16.50 41.09
CA ARG A 79 5.72 -15.96 39.94
C ARG A 79 7.21 -15.75 40.25
N GLY A 80 7.62 -15.92 41.50
CA GLY A 80 8.97 -15.66 42.00
C GLY A 80 9.32 -14.16 41.98
N PRO A 81 10.59 -13.79 42.16
CA PRO A 81 11.00 -12.39 42.30
C PRO A 81 10.73 -11.56 41.05
N THR A 82 10.67 -10.23 41.25
CA THR A 82 10.61 -9.24 40.17
C THR A 82 11.81 -9.38 39.25
N VAL A 83 11.61 -8.96 38.00
CA VAL A 83 12.65 -9.00 36.97
C VAL A 83 12.87 -7.57 36.49
N ASP A 84 14.12 -7.12 36.58
CA ASP A 84 14.56 -5.81 36.12
C ASP A 84 14.32 -5.61 34.63
N ALA A 85 14.34 -4.36 34.17
CA ALA A 85 14.21 -4.01 32.76
C ALA A 85 15.27 -4.72 31.90
N LEU A 86 14.95 -4.97 30.63
CA LEU A 86 15.91 -5.60 29.73
C LEU A 86 17.00 -4.59 29.36
N ARG A 87 18.25 -4.95 29.57
CA ARG A 87 19.40 -4.23 29.03
C ARG A 87 19.88 -4.93 27.77
N LEU A 88 19.83 -4.22 26.65
CA LEU A 88 20.30 -4.66 25.35
C LEU A 88 21.75 -4.22 25.19
N ASP A 89 22.67 -5.17 25.05
CA ASP A 89 24.07 -4.89 24.80
C ASP A 89 24.32 -4.68 23.30
N LEU A 90 24.77 -3.47 22.93
CA LEU A 90 25.12 -3.10 21.57
C LEU A 90 26.63 -3.20 21.30
N SER A 91 27.45 -3.53 22.31
CA SER A 91 28.90 -3.70 22.14
C SER A 91 29.24 -4.81 21.14
N VAL A 92 28.31 -5.75 20.95
CA VAL A 92 28.35 -6.82 19.95
C VAL A 92 28.38 -6.34 18.50
N LEU A 93 28.08 -5.07 18.24
CA LEU A 93 28.15 -4.45 16.92
C LEU A 93 29.45 -3.64 16.75
N PRO A 94 30.08 -3.68 15.56
CA PRO A 94 31.22 -2.82 15.25
C PRO A 94 30.79 -1.35 15.14
N LEU A 95 31.77 -0.45 15.20
CA LEU A 95 31.56 0.96 14.85
C LEU A 95 31.63 1.13 13.33
N PRO A 96 30.79 1.98 12.71
CA PRO A 96 29.75 2.84 13.31
C PRO A 96 28.38 2.20 13.60
N LEU A 97 28.08 0.98 13.13
CA LEU A 97 26.76 0.31 13.28
C LEU A 97 26.17 0.38 14.69
N ARG A 98 26.99 0.23 15.72
CA ARG A 98 26.58 0.36 17.12
C ARG A 98 25.84 1.68 17.39
N TRP A 99 26.42 2.79 16.96
CA TRP A 99 25.87 4.12 17.20
C TRP A 99 24.67 4.41 16.31
N GLU A 100 24.67 3.88 15.10
CA GLU A 100 23.54 3.98 14.17
C GLU A 100 22.29 3.31 14.72
N VAL A 101 22.44 2.07 15.22
CA VAL A 101 21.33 1.32 15.84
C VAL A 101 20.87 2.00 17.14
N ALA A 102 21.81 2.47 17.97
CA ALA A 102 21.45 3.18 19.19
C ALA A 102 20.67 4.47 18.92
N TYR A 103 21.09 5.22 17.90
CA TYR A 103 20.41 6.42 17.44
C TYR A 103 18.98 6.12 16.96
N ALA A 104 18.81 5.10 16.12
CA ALA A 104 17.49 4.69 15.65
C ALA A 104 16.56 4.26 16.81
N ILE A 105 17.07 3.51 17.80
CA ILE A 105 16.26 3.12 18.97
C ILE A 105 15.83 4.36 19.75
N ALA A 106 16.72 5.33 19.98
CA ALA A 106 16.37 6.57 20.68
C ALA A 106 15.35 7.41 19.89
N GLN A 107 15.56 7.63 18.59
CA GLN A 107 14.61 8.37 17.75
C GLN A 107 13.24 7.71 17.70
N SER A 108 13.17 6.38 17.79
CA SER A 108 11.88 5.67 17.78
C SER A 108 10.97 6.02 18.96
N GLN A 109 11.53 6.58 20.05
CA GLN A 109 10.74 7.02 21.21
C GLN A 109 10.22 8.45 21.05
N GLU A 110 10.89 9.28 20.26
CA GLU A 110 10.51 10.68 20.02
C GLU A 110 9.57 10.83 18.82
N VAL A 111 9.62 9.90 17.86
CA VAL A 111 8.83 9.94 16.62
C VAL A 111 7.54 9.12 16.76
N ASP A 112 6.39 9.82 16.76
CA ASP A 112 5.05 9.20 16.88
C ASP A 112 4.70 8.22 15.75
N GLU A 113 5.33 8.32 14.59
CA GLU A 113 5.12 7.39 13.45
C GLU A 113 6.10 6.21 13.44
N SER A 114 6.97 6.08 14.45
CA SER A 114 8.02 5.05 14.46
C SER A 114 7.45 3.62 14.45
N PRO A 115 8.20 2.65 13.89
CA PRO A 115 7.75 1.26 13.82
C PRO A 115 7.64 0.63 15.21
N ARG A 116 6.67 -0.28 15.37
CA ARG A 116 6.58 -1.11 16.57
C ARG A 116 7.31 -2.43 16.34
N VAL A 117 8.42 -2.64 17.05
CA VAL A 117 9.25 -3.84 16.94
C VAL A 117 9.40 -4.48 18.30
N ARG A 118 9.01 -5.75 18.43
CA ARG A 118 9.15 -6.48 19.69
C ARG A 118 10.60 -6.81 19.98
N GLU A 119 10.92 -6.96 21.27
CA GLU A 119 12.21 -7.41 21.79
C GLU A 119 12.86 -8.53 20.96
N ARG A 120 12.16 -9.66 20.78
CA ARG A 120 12.68 -10.82 20.06
C ARG A 120 13.12 -10.46 18.64
N THR A 121 12.35 -9.65 17.94
CA THR A 121 12.64 -9.22 16.57
C THR A 121 13.86 -8.30 16.55
N LEU A 122 13.95 -7.36 17.49
CA LEU A 122 15.11 -6.47 17.61
C LEU A 122 16.41 -7.25 17.90
N VAL A 123 16.37 -8.22 18.81
CA VAL A 123 17.52 -9.10 19.10
C VAL A 123 17.94 -9.89 17.85
N HIS A 124 16.99 -10.35 17.04
CA HIS A 124 17.30 -10.98 15.76
C HIS A 124 18.00 -9.99 14.81
N HIS A 125 17.56 -8.73 14.73
CA HIS A 125 18.24 -7.72 13.90
C HIS A 125 19.69 -7.48 14.33
N LEU A 126 19.96 -7.38 15.62
CA LEU A 126 21.34 -7.20 16.10
C LEU A 126 22.25 -8.36 15.70
N ARG A 127 21.75 -9.61 15.83
CA ARG A 127 22.50 -10.80 15.39
C ARG A 127 22.75 -10.78 13.89
N ALA A 128 21.77 -10.33 13.10
CA ALA A 128 21.90 -10.17 11.67
C ALA A 128 23.01 -9.17 11.31
N LEU A 129 22.96 -7.98 11.90
CA LEU A 129 23.90 -6.89 11.66
C LEU A 129 25.32 -7.24 12.12
N ARG A 130 25.47 -8.05 13.17
CA ARG A 130 26.79 -8.55 13.60
C ARG A 130 27.46 -9.45 12.56
N LEU A 131 26.68 -10.22 11.81
CA LEU A 131 27.17 -11.12 10.76
C LEU A 131 27.24 -10.45 9.40
N TRP A 132 26.90 -9.16 9.33
CA TRP A 132 26.80 -8.42 8.09
C TRP A 132 28.11 -7.72 7.76
N ASP A 133 28.60 -7.92 6.54
CA ASP A 133 29.91 -7.44 6.07
C ASP A 133 29.92 -5.96 5.65
N GLN A 134 29.01 -5.14 6.19
CA GLN A 134 28.94 -3.71 5.88
C GLN A 134 29.26 -2.90 7.13
N ALA A 135 29.95 -1.78 6.96
CA ALA A 135 30.40 -0.95 8.07
C ALA A 135 29.28 -0.03 8.59
N SER A 136 28.33 0.36 7.72
CA SER A 136 27.20 1.24 8.05
C SER A 136 25.88 0.70 7.47
N LEU A 137 24.77 1.04 8.13
CA LEU A 137 23.42 0.85 7.58
C LEU A 137 23.20 1.64 6.28
N LEU A 138 24.03 2.65 5.99
CA LEU A 138 23.92 3.47 4.78
C LEU A 138 24.70 2.90 3.58
N ASP A 139 25.55 1.88 3.78
CA ASP A 139 26.46 1.39 2.74
C ASP A 139 25.76 0.48 1.72
N ALA A 140 24.64 -0.16 2.09
CA ALA A 140 23.98 -1.13 1.25
C ALA A 140 22.75 -0.62 0.52
N ASP A 141 22.54 -1.18 -0.67
CA ASP A 141 21.35 -0.93 -1.49
C ASP A 141 20.14 -1.69 -0.93
N GLU A 142 19.02 -0.98 -0.74
CA GLU A 142 17.76 -1.55 -0.27
C GLU A 142 17.19 -2.64 -1.17
N THR A 143 17.64 -2.76 -2.42
CA THR A 143 17.26 -3.84 -3.34
C THR A 143 18.04 -5.13 -3.15
N ALA A 144 19.16 -5.08 -2.43
CA ALA A 144 20.06 -6.19 -2.15
C ALA A 144 20.18 -6.47 -0.64
N TRP A 145 19.20 -6.00 0.15
CA TRP A 145 19.25 -6.12 1.60
C TRP A 145 18.90 -7.54 2.05
N PRO A 146 19.65 -8.14 2.98
CA PRO A 146 19.29 -9.45 3.52
C PRO A 146 17.91 -9.41 4.18
N ILE A 147 16.98 -10.24 3.70
CA ILE A 147 15.53 -10.16 3.98
C ILE A 147 15.20 -10.22 5.47
N ASN A 148 15.99 -10.97 6.25
CA ASN A 148 15.91 -11.04 7.70
C ASN A 148 17.16 -11.73 8.29
N ALA A 149 17.29 -11.65 9.62
CA ALA A 149 18.31 -12.36 10.41
C ALA A 149 18.40 -13.87 10.15
N ARG A 150 17.30 -14.49 9.72
CA ARG A 150 17.19 -15.92 9.44
C ARG A 150 17.80 -16.26 8.07
N THR A 151 17.74 -15.36 7.09
CA THR A 151 18.40 -15.49 5.79
C THR A 151 19.92 -15.36 5.91
N LEU A 152 20.41 -14.44 6.76
CA LEU A 152 21.84 -14.32 7.08
C LEU A 152 22.38 -15.54 7.84
N TYR A 153 21.56 -16.15 8.71
CA TYR A 153 21.92 -17.39 9.43
C TYR A 153 21.92 -18.62 8.51
N ASN A 154 21.05 -18.67 7.49
CA ASN A 154 20.89 -19.82 6.59
C ASN A 154 21.69 -19.70 5.26
N GLN A 155 22.45 -18.63 5.04
CA GLN A 155 23.21 -18.37 3.79
C GLN A 155 22.37 -18.51 2.50
N GLU A 156 21.07 -18.20 2.54
CA GLU A 156 20.23 -18.28 1.33
C GLU A 156 20.42 -17.01 0.47
N GLU A 157 21.16 -17.13 -0.64
CA GLU A 157 21.30 -16.09 -1.66
C GLU A 157 20.00 -15.91 -2.44
N ARG A 158 19.16 -14.97 -2.01
CA ARG A 158 18.16 -14.35 -2.89
C ARG A 158 18.16 -12.84 -2.68
N GLY A 159 18.60 -12.11 -3.70
CA GLY A 159 18.52 -10.65 -3.76
C GLY A 159 17.10 -10.19 -3.48
N ALA A 160 16.92 -9.39 -2.44
CA ALA A 160 15.60 -9.04 -2.00
C ALA A 160 15.54 -7.69 -1.31
N LYS A 161 14.34 -7.12 -1.40
CA LYS A 161 14.06 -5.76 -0.98
C LYS A 161 14.04 -5.68 0.54
N LEU A 162 14.67 -4.64 1.10
CA LEU A 162 14.55 -4.29 2.52
C LEU A 162 13.06 -4.14 2.86
N ARG A 163 12.57 -4.98 3.77
CA ARG A 163 11.17 -4.98 4.24
C ARG A 163 11.06 -4.78 5.74
N ASP A 164 12.18 -4.76 6.46
CA ASP A 164 12.14 -4.59 7.90
C ASP A 164 11.79 -3.14 8.27
N PRO A 165 10.68 -2.90 8.98
CA PRO A 165 10.26 -1.54 9.31
C PRO A 165 11.25 -0.77 10.18
N PHE A 166 11.99 -1.45 11.07
CA PHE A 166 12.96 -0.78 11.93
C PHE A 166 14.22 -0.39 11.18
N LEU A 167 14.76 -1.27 10.34
CA LEU A 167 15.93 -0.92 9.52
C LEU A 167 15.59 0.18 8.50
N VAL A 168 14.41 0.15 7.89
CA VAL A 168 13.93 1.25 7.02
C VAL A 168 13.88 2.56 7.79
N PHE A 169 13.30 2.55 8.99
CA PHE A 169 13.25 3.72 9.87
C PHE A 169 14.64 4.21 10.25
N ALA A 170 15.54 3.31 10.64
CA ALA A 170 16.91 3.63 11.03
C ALA A 170 17.66 4.33 9.88
N ILE A 171 17.60 3.79 8.66
CA ILE A 171 18.23 4.37 7.47
C ILE A 171 17.65 5.77 7.19
N ASP A 172 16.33 5.92 7.23
CA ASP A 172 15.67 7.20 6.94
C ASP A 172 16.04 8.29 7.97
N GLU A 173 16.12 7.94 9.26
CA GLU A 173 16.54 8.84 10.34
C GLU A 173 18.02 9.18 10.24
N LEU A 174 18.88 8.21 9.92
CA LEU A 174 20.30 8.47 9.69
C LEU A 174 20.50 9.42 8.51
N GLU A 175 19.88 9.19 7.37
CA GLU A 175 19.98 10.15 6.26
C GLU A 175 19.47 11.55 6.60
N THR A 176 18.47 11.64 7.48
CA THR A 176 17.99 12.93 8.00
C THR A 176 19.07 13.59 8.86
N LEU A 177 19.69 12.84 9.75
CA LEU A 177 20.82 13.28 10.57
C LEU A 177 22.03 13.73 9.71
N TYR A 178 22.30 13.03 8.62
CA TYR A 178 23.39 13.30 7.69
C TYR A 178 23.06 14.39 6.66
N GLY A 179 21.83 14.95 6.69
CA GLY A 179 21.40 16.00 5.76
C GLY A 179 21.19 15.54 4.32
N THR A 180 21.11 14.22 4.09
CA THR A 180 20.88 13.61 2.78
C THR A 180 19.41 13.28 2.53
N ALA A 181 18.52 13.59 3.48
CA ALA A 181 17.07 13.41 3.39
C ALA A 181 16.33 14.41 2.48
N THR A 182 16.88 14.73 1.30
CA THR A 182 16.25 15.68 0.37
C THR A 182 15.76 14.98 -0.89
N HIS A 183 14.68 15.50 -1.49
CA HIS A 183 14.20 15.02 -2.79
C HIS A 183 15.30 15.05 -3.86
N GLU A 184 16.13 16.08 -3.86
CA GLU A 184 17.21 16.20 -4.84
C GLU A 184 18.29 15.14 -4.63
N HIS A 185 18.62 14.79 -3.39
CA HIS A 185 19.51 13.67 -3.11
C HIS A 185 18.90 12.35 -3.59
N GLU A 186 17.61 12.12 -3.34
CA GLU A 186 16.90 10.92 -3.79
C GLU A 186 16.88 10.81 -5.32
N TYR A 187 16.61 11.89 -6.04
CA TYR A 187 16.56 11.89 -7.51
C TYR A 187 17.90 11.59 -8.18
N ARG A 188 19.04 11.81 -7.50
CA ARG A 188 20.36 11.44 -8.01
C ARG A 188 20.64 9.94 -7.95
N ARG A 189 19.91 9.18 -7.12
CA ARG A 189 20.10 7.74 -6.99
C ARG A 189 19.66 6.99 -8.25
N GLU A 190 20.19 5.79 -8.41
CA GLU A 190 19.73 4.83 -9.43
C GLU A 190 18.48 4.06 -9.00
N VAL A 191 18.18 4.07 -7.70
CA VAL A 191 16.97 3.49 -7.12
C VAL A 191 16.29 4.57 -6.27
N TRP A 192 15.09 4.98 -6.66
CA TRP A 192 14.31 5.94 -5.87
C TRP A 192 13.39 5.23 -4.89
N ARG A 193 13.36 5.73 -3.67
CA ARG A 193 12.51 5.29 -2.57
C ARG A 193 11.34 6.25 -2.47
N LEU A 194 10.15 5.78 -2.84
CA LEU A 194 9.00 6.68 -2.95
C LEU A 194 8.61 7.34 -1.61
N ARG A 195 8.88 6.68 -0.47
CA ARG A 195 8.71 7.24 0.88
C ARG A 195 9.57 8.49 1.14
N ARG A 196 10.64 8.69 0.38
CA ARG A 196 11.53 9.85 0.41
C ARG A 196 11.15 10.91 -0.62
N LEU A 197 10.01 10.72 -1.30
CA LEU A 197 9.45 11.63 -2.31
C LEU A 197 7.99 12.01 -1.97
N ASP A 198 7.67 12.08 -0.68
CA ASP A 198 6.34 12.37 -0.12
C ASP A 198 5.22 11.44 -0.61
N VAL A 199 5.53 10.23 -1.07
CA VAL A 199 4.51 9.27 -1.46
C VAL A 199 3.96 8.56 -0.22
N THR A 200 2.65 8.60 -0.06
CA THR A 200 1.94 7.98 1.06
C THR A 200 1.14 6.74 0.60
N GLY A 201 0.52 6.04 1.56
CA GLY A 201 -0.33 4.89 1.27
C GLY A 201 0.42 3.64 0.81
N HIS A 202 -0.22 2.79 0.00
CA HIS A 202 0.32 1.48 -0.37
C HIS A 202 1.61 1.55 -1.20
N ALA A 203 1.85 2.69 -1.87
CA ALA A 203 3.00 2.90 -2.73
C ALA A 203 4.20 3.50 -2.00
N ARG A 204 4.04 3.90 -0.73
CA ARG A 204 5.09 4.51 0.09
C ARG A 204 6.41 3.72 0.03
N ASN A 205 6.35 2.41 0.24
CA ASN A 205 7.55 1.57 0.28
C ASN A 205 7.95 0.98 -1.08
N TRP A 206 7.48 1.56 -2.19
CA TRP A 206 7.91 1.11 -3.51
C TRP A 206 9.30 1.65 -3.85
N LEU A 207 10.06 0.83 -4.57
CA LEU A 207 11.37 1.14 -5.10
C LEU A 207 11.30 1.26 -6.61
N PHE A 208 11.81 2.35 -7.14
CA PHE A 208 11.91 2.62 -8.57
C PHE A 208 13.35 2.43 -9.00
N ASP A 209 13.65 1.25 -9.52
CA ASP A 209 14.98 0.84 -9.95
C ASP A 209 15.18 1.12 -11.44
N PHE A 210 16.13 1.99 -11.77
CA PHE A 210 16.43 2.40 -13.14
C PHE A 210 17.59 1.61 -13.76
N ARG A 211 18.33 0.81 -12.98
CA ARG A 211 19.49 0.03 -13.45
C ARG A 211 19.16 -0.94 -14.59
N PRO A 212 17.96 -1.58 -14.63
CA PRO A 212 17.57 -2.42 -15.77
C PRO A 212 17.53 -1.69 -17.12
N ILE A 213 17.50 -0.35 -17.14
CA ILE A 213 17.63 0.45 -18.36
C ILE A 213 19.13 0.63 -18.63
N VAL A 214 19.69 -0.17 -19.53
CA VAL A 214 21.15 -0.21 -19.76
C VAL A 214 21.68 0.97 -20.57
N GLN A 215 20.87 1.59 -21.42
CA GLN A 215 21.27 2.79 -22.19
C GLN A 215 21.28 4.03 -21.28
N PRO A 216 22.44 4.70 -21.08
CA PRO A 216 22.53 5.85 -20.16
C PRO A 216 21.55 6.98 -20.51
N TRP A 217 21.44 7.35 -21.79
CA TRP A 217 20.53 8.42 -22.23
C TRP A 217 19.06 8.08 -21.93
N LEU A 218 18.66 6.82 -22.07
CA LEU A 218 17.28 6.39 -21.83
C LEU A 218 17.00 6.34 -20.33
N ARG A 219 17.98 5.92 -19.54
CA ARG A 219 17.92 5.95 -18.06
C ARG A 219 17.73 7.38 -17.57
N ASP A 220 18.51 8.32 -18.09
CA ASP A 220 18.42 9.74 -17.74
C ASP A 220 17.08 10.35 -18.16
N ALA A 221 16.62 10.06 -19.38
CA ALA A 221 15.30 10.49 -19.85
C ALA A 221 14.16 9.89 -19.01
N ALA A 222 14.27 8.62 -18.59
CA ALA A 222 13.29 7.97 -17.72
C ALA A 222 13.24 8.62 -16.34
N ARG A 223 14.41 8.91 -15.74
CA ARG A 223 14.51 9.65 -14.47
C ARG A 223 13.88 11.03 -14.61
N ALA A 224 14.24 11.80 -15.64
CA ALA A 224 13.64 13.12 -15.87
C ALA A 224 12.10 13.04 -16.04
N PHE A 225 11.60 12.06 -16.79
CA PHE A 225 10.17 11.86 -16.99
C PHE A 225 9.43 11.51 -15.69
N LEU A 226 9.95 10.59 -14.88
CA LEU A 226 9.30 10.22 -13.63
C LEU A 226 9.38 11.33 -12.58
N ARG A 227 10.45 12.14 -12.58
CA ARG A 227 10.52 13.38 -11.77
C ARG A 227 9.42 14.36 -12.19
N TRP A 228 9.25 14.60 -13.50
CA TRP A 228 8.18 15.46 -14.03
C TRP A 228 6.77 14.93 -13.72
N ARG A 229 6.57 13.61 -13.81
CA ARG A 229 5.32 12.96 -13.38
C ARG A 229 5.03 13.22 -11.91
N ARG A 230 6.06 13.12 -11.05
CA ARG A 230 5.91 13.33 -9.61
C ARG A 230 5.55 14.77 -9.28
N THR A 231 6.20 15.74 -9.92
CA THR A 231 5.92 17.17 -9.72
C THR A 231 4.56 17.58 -10.29
N SER A 232 4.05 16.86 -11.30
CA SER A 232 2.70 17.04 -11.84
C SER A 232 1.65 16.19 -11.12
N GLU A 233 1.96 15.69 -9.92
CA GLU A 233 1.08 14.89 -9.04
C GLU A 233 0.48 13.63 -9.71
N TYR A 234 1.19 13.04 -10.68
CA TYR A 234 0.76 11.81 -11.30
C TYR A 234 0.82 10.63 -10.31
N SER A 235 -0.14 9.70 -10.44
CA SER A 235 -0.26 8.60 -9.49
C SER A 235 1.00 7.71 -9.42
N PRO A 236 1.46 7.27 -8.23
CA PRO A 236 2.60 6.36 -8.08
C PRO A 236 2.44 5.05 -8.87
N SER A 237 1.22 4.49 -8.91
CA SER A 237 0.89 3.31 -9.72
C SER A 237 1.07 3.55 -11.22
N GLY A 238 0.70 4.74 -11.69
CA GLY A 238 0.95 5.16 -13.07
C GLY A 238 2.44 5.31 -13.36
N MET A 239 3.18 5.95 -12.46
CA MET A 239 4.63 6.10 -12.59
C MET A 239 5.37 4.73 -12.57
N HIS A 240 4.92 3.78 -11.76
CA HIS A 240 5.50 2.43 -11.72
C HIS A 240 5.28 1.69 -13.04
N ARG A 241 4.08 1.79 -13.62
CA ARG A 241 3.80 1.28 -14.96
C ARG A 241 4.67 1.97 -16.01
N ASP A 242 4.85 3.28 -15.91
CA ASP A 242 5.70 4.05 -16.82
C ASP A 242 7.15 3.55 -16.77
N LEU A 243 7.72 3.36 -15.57
CA LEU A 243 9.05 2.75 -15.39
C LEU A 243 9.14 1.37 -16.03
N LEU A 244 8.20 0.46 -15.70
CA LEU A 244 8.19 -0.90 -16.27
C LEU A 244 8.04 -0.92 -17.79
N THR A 245 7.36 0.08 -18.36
CA THR A 245 7.19 0.23 -19.80
C THR A 245 8.50 0.71 -20.44
N ILE A 246 9.16 1.71 -19.85
CA ILE A 246 10.42 2.25 -20.35
C ILE A 246 11.55 1.22 -20.20
N THR A 247 11.57 0.42 -19.13
CA THR A 247 12.50 -0.72 -19.01
C THR A 247 12.33 -1.73 -20.15
N ARG A 248 11.08 -2.05 -20.53
CA ARG A 248 10.82 -2.92 -21.69
C ARG A 248 11.25 -2.29 -23.01
N LEU A 249 11.07 -0.98 -23.15
CA LEU A 249 11.57 -0.23 -24.32
C LEU A 249 13.09 -0.29 -24.39
N GLY A 250 13.80 -0.13 -23.26
CA GLY A 250 15.25 -0.30 -23.17
C GLY A 250 15.68 -1.72 -23.56
N ARG A 251 14.98 -2.77 -23.10
CA ARG A 251 15.23 -4.15 -23.54
C ARG A 251 15.03 -4.34 -25.04
N ALA A 252 13.97 -3.75 -25.64
CA ALA A 252 13.75 -3.78 -27.08
C ALA A 252 14.92 -3.13 -27.84
N LEU A 253 15.36 -1.98 -27.35
CA LEU A 253 16.47 -1.23 -27.92
C LEU A 253 17.78 -2.03 -27.81
N THR A 254 18.06 -2.64 -26.66
CA THR A 254 19.21 -3.56 -26.49
C THR A 254 19.17 -4.72 -27.48
N GLN A 255 18.00 -5.34 -27.67
CA GLN A 255 17.86 -6.49 -28.56
C GLN A 255 18.05 -6.12 -30.04
N ALA A 256 17.66 -4.92 -30.45
CA ALA A 256 17.71 -4.50 -31.85
C ALA A 256 18.98 -3.73 -32.22
N ALA A 257 19.56 -2.94 -31.30
CA ALA A 257 20.67 -2.02 -31.56
C ALA A 257 21.81 -2.11 -30.53
N GLY A 258 21.73 -3.04 -29.57
CA GLY A 258 22.77 -3.27 -28.56
C GLY A 258 22.66 -2.38 -27.31
N PRO A 259 23.42 -2.69 -26.25
CA PRO A 259 23.38 -1.97 -24.98
C PRO A 259 23.89 -0.52 -25.08
N SER A 260 24.71 -0.22 -26.09
CA SER A 260 25.27 1.11 -26.36
C SER A 260 24.46 1.94 -27.35
N ALA A 261 23.23 1.51 -27.68
CA ALA A 261 22.33 2.21 -28.59
C ALA A 261 22.12 3.67 -28.18
N ARG A 262 22.12 4.56 -29.16
CA ARG A 262 21.97 6.01 -29.06
C ARG A 262 20.50 6.42 -29.30
N PRO A 263 20.09 7.67 -28.98
CA PRO A 263 18.73 8.14 -29.25
C PRO A 263 18.26 7.91 -30.70
N ARG A 264 19.16 8.08 -31.67
CA ARG A 264 18.91 7.89 -33.11
C ARG A 264 18.50 6.46 -33.49
N ASP A 265 18.88 5.48 -32.67
CA ASP A 265 18.66 4.06 -32.95
C ASP A 265 17.27 3.61 -32.49
N LEU A 266 16.56 4.44 -31.71
CA LEU A 266 15.16 4.22 -31.37
C LEU A 266 14.30 4.47 -32.60
N THR A 267 14.31 3.54 -33.55
CA THR A 267 13.60 3.59 -34.84
C THR A 267 12.26 2.87 -34.77
N ARG A 268 11.48 2.90 -35.86
CA ARG A 268 10.27 2.10 -36.01
C ARG A 268 10.51 0.60 -35.82
N ALA A 269 11.67 0.09 -36.25
CA ALA A 269 12.04 -1.32 -36.05
C ALA A 269 12.17 -1.69 -34.56
N VAL A 270 12.75 -0.81 -33.74
CA VAL A 270 12.81 -0.98 -32.28
C VAL A 270 11.41 -0.97 -31.67
N LEU A 271 10.52 -0.08 -32.14
CA LEU A 271 9.13 -0.08 -31.68
C LEU A 271 8.41 -1.38 -32.03
N GLY A 272 8.63 -1.93 -33.22
CA GLY A 272 8.14 -3.25 -33.60
C GLY A 272 8.62 -4.35 -32.65
N ARG A 273 9.92 -4.33 -32.31
CA ARG A 273 10.49 -5.26 -31.31
C ARG A 273 9.88 -5.05 -29.92
N PHE A 274 9.68 -3.81 -29.50
CA PHE A 274 9.01 -3.48 -28.24
C PHE A 274 7.59 -4.05 -28.20
N PHE A 275 6.83 -3.95 -29.29
CA PHE A 275 5.47 -4.50 -29.34
C PHE A 275 5.47 -6.03 -29.22
N ALA A 276 6.41 -6.71 -29.90
CA ALA A 276 6.60 -8.15 -29.76
C ALA A 276 6.94 -8.54 -28.31
N LEU A 277 7.83 -7.78 -27.66
CA LEU A 277 8.18 -7.99 -26.25
C LEU A 277 6.99 -7.88 -25.31
N LEU A 278 6.04 -6.96 -25.56
CA LEU A 278 4.83 -6.88 -24.73
C LEU A 278 3.97 -8.15 -24.82
N ILE A 279 4.00 -8.84 -25.97
CA ILE A 279 3.27 -10.11 -26.16
C ILE A 279 4.03 -11.25 -25.49
N GLU A 280 5.34 -11.34 -25.71
CA GLU A 280 6.21 -12.37 -25.13
C GLU A 280 6.22 -12.32 -23.59
N ASP A 281 6.18 -11.12 -23.01
CA ASP A 281 6.06 -10.92 -21.55
C ASP A 281 4.64 -11.26 -21.01
N GLY A 282 3.72 -11.72 -21.87
CA GLY A 282 2.39 -12.20 -21.47
C GLY A 282 1.40 -11.09 -21.10
N LEU A 283 1.60 -9.85 -21.54
CA LEU A 283 0.66 -8.77 -21.18
C LEU A 283 -0.70 -9.00 -21.86
N SER A 284 -1.76 -8.87 -21.06
CA SER A 284 -3.14 -8.86 -21.57
C SER A 284 -3.35 -7.74 -22.61
N PRO A 285 -4.37 -7.84 -23.48
CA PRO A 285 -4.67 -6.76 -24.44
C PRO A 285 -4.79 -5.39 -23.79
N ASN A 286 -5.36 -5.30 -22.59
CA ASN A 286 -5.44 -4.05 -21.84
C ASN A 286 -4.08 -3.61 -21.28
N GLY A 287 -3.28 -4.55 -20.76
CA GLY A 287 -1.91 -4.27 -20.32
C GLY A 287 -1.05 -3.70 -21.44
N ARG A 288 -1.15 -4.29 -22.64
CA ARG A 288 -0.48 -3.80 -23.86
C ARG A 288 -0.93 -2.40 -24.23
N ARG A 289 -2.24 -2.11 -24.26
CA ARG A 289 -2.75 -0.74 -24.50
C ARG A 289 -2.21 0.29 -23.51
N LEU A 290 -2.17 -0.05 -22.22
CA LEU A 290 -1.64 0.83 -21.19
C LEU A 290 -0.13 1.06 -21.34
N ALA A 291 0.64 0.03 -21.70
CA ALA A 291 2.06 0.15 -21.99
C ALA A 291 2.32 1.03 -23.23
N LEU A 292 1.57 0.83 -24.32
CA LEU A 292 1.69 1.65 -25.53
C LEU A 292 1.31 3.11 -25.26
N SER A 293 0.24 3.37 -24.50
CA SER A 293 -0.14 4.72 -24.08
C SER A 293 0.95 5.37 -23.23
N SER A 294 1.53 4.64 -22.29
CA SER A 294 2.64 5.11 -21.45
C SER A 294 3.88 5.44 -22.28
N ALA A 295 4.30 4.53 -23.16
CA ALA A 295 5.43 4.72 -24.06
C ALA A 295 5.22 5.93 -24.98
N ARG A 296 4.01 6.09 -25.55
CA ARG A 296 3.67 7.25 -26.38
C ARG A 296 3.83 8.55 -25.61
N VAL A 297 3.26 8.65 -24.40
CA VAL A 297 3.39 9.85 -23.57
C VAL A 297 4.85 10.12 -23.21
N PHE A 298 5.61 9.09 -22.82
CA PHE A 298 7.04 9.23 -22.56
C PHE A 298 7.79 9.80 -23.76
N LEU A 299 7.64 9.22 -24.96
CA LEU A 299 8.35 9.66 -26.16
C LEU A 299 7.97 11.08 -26.59
N THR A 300 6.69 11.43 -26.51
CA THR A 300 6.24 12.80 -26.82
C THR A 300 6.78 13.81 -25.80
N THR A 301 6.71 13.50 -24.50
CA THR A 301 7.22 14.38 -23.44
C THR A 301 8.74 14.51 -23.49
N ALA A 302 9.48 13.42 -23.70
CA ALA A 302 10.93 13.44 -23.82
C ALA A 302 11.42 14.31 -24.99
N ARG A 303 10.71 14.30 -26.12
CA ARG A 303 10.97 15.24 -27.23
C ARG A 303 10.65 16.68 -26.85
N ARG A 304 9.47 16.94 -26.28
CA ARG A 304 9.03 18.30 -25.90
C ARG A 304 9.99 18.97 -24.90
N HIS A 305 10.52 18.22 -23.95
CA HIS A 305 11.44 18.73 -22.93
C HIS A 305 12.93 18.56 -23.29
N GLY A 306 13.25 18.02 -24.47
CA GLY A 306 14.62 17.85 -24.92
C GLY A 306 15.46 16.85 -24.10
N TRP A 307 14.85 15.90 -23.40
CA TRP A 307 15.58 14.92 -22.56
C TRP A 307 16.32 13.85 -23.36
N ALA A 308 15.95 13.65 -24.62
CA ALA A 308 16.59 12.70 -25.52
C ALA A 308 16.72 13.31 -26.93
N PRO A 309 17.62 14.30 -27.12
CA PRO A 309 17.84 14.89 -28.42
C PRO A 309 18.36 13.82 -29.39
N GLY A 310 17.77 13.75 -30.58
CA GLY A 310 18.14 12.78 -31.61
C GLY A 310 17.25 11.54 -31.70
N ILE A 311 16.19 11.41 -30.88
CA ILE A 311 15.13 10.43 -31.18
C ILE A 311 14.51 10.80 -32.54
N PRO A 312 14.48 9.88 -33.53
CA PRO A 312 13.89 10.14 -34.84
C PRO A 312 12.43 10.61 -34.77
N ALA A 313 12.04 11.51 -35.66
CA ALA A 313 10.69 12.09 -35.67
C ALA A 313 9.60 11.07 -36.01
N ASP A 314 9.95 10.05 -36.81
CA ASP A 314 9.09 8.95 -37.26
C ASP A 314 8.92 7.83 -36.22
N SER A 315 9.64 7.87 -35.10
CA SER A 315 9.49 6.91 -34.00
C SER A 315 8.26 7.21 -33.15
N LEU A 316 7.10 7.02 -33.76
CA LEU A 316 5.78 7.29 -33.20
C LEU A 316 5.05 5.98 -32.92
N ILE A 317 4.23 6.01 -31.87
CA ILE A 317 3.28 4.94 -31.54
C ILE A 317 1.90 5.47 -31.93
N HIS A 318 1.27 4.80 -32.89
CA HIS A 318 -0.01 5.18 -33.43
C HIS A 318 -1.16 4.40 -32.77
N PRO A 319 -2.40 4.91 -32.79
CA PRO A 319 -3.55 4.19 -32.24
C PRO A 319 -3.73 2.77 -32.83
N GLU A 320 -3.42 2.58 -34.10
CA GLU A 320 -3.50 1.30 -34.82
C GLU A 320 -2.48 0.26 -34.37
N ASP A 321 -1.41 0.65 -33.67
CA ASP A 321 -0.46 -0.27 -33.06
C ASP A 321 -1.07 -1.01 -31.85
N ALA A 322 -2.15 -0.47 -31.30
CA ALA A 322 -2.78 -0.99 -30.11
C ALA A 322 -3.70 -2.18 -30.43
N PRO A 323 -3.74 -3.22 -29.57
CA PRO A 323 -4.67 -4.34 -29.77
C PRO A 323 -6.12 -3.85 -29.85
N ARG A 324 -6.84 -4.30 -30.88
CA ARG A 324 -8.27 -3.99 -31.10
C ARG A 324 -9.04 -4.14 -29.79
N HIS A 325 -9.87 -3.14 -29.50
CA HIS A 325 -10.72 -3.17 -28.32
C HIS A 325 -11.85 -4.18 -28.55
N ARG A 326 -11.73 -5.38 -27.96
CA ARG A 326 -12.86 -6.30 -27.85
C ARG A 326 -13.77 -5.78 -26.72
N ALA A 327 -15.06 -5.66 -26.98
CA ALA A 327 -16.03 -5.37 -25.93
C ALA A 327 -15.87 -6.42 -24.82
N LEU A 328 -15.72 -5.97 -23.58
CA LEU A 328 -15.65 -6.87 -22.44
C LEU A 328 -17.04 -7.45 -22.19
N ALA A 329 -17.09 -8.71 -21.76
CA ALA A 329 -18.31 -9.35 -21.30
C ALA A 329 -18.97 -8.52 -20.18
N PRO A 330 -20.31 -8.59 -20.04
CA PRO A 330 -21.03 -7.98 -18.92
C PRO A 330 -20.35 -8.34 -17.60
N ARG A 331 -20.06 -7.33 -16.78
CA ARG A 331 -19.49 -7.52 -15.43
C ARG A 331 -20.55 -7.47 -14.34
N ALA A 332 -21.80 -7.17 -14.68
CA ALA A 332 -22.91 -7.23 -13.75
C ALA A 332 -23.12 -8.68 -13.28
N LEU A 333 -23.52 -8.84 -12.01
CA LEU A 333 -23.98 -10.12 -11.49
C LEU A 333 -25.39 -10.41 -12.01
N THR A 334 -25.74 -11.68 -12.13
CA THR A 334 -27.09 -12.13 -12.50
C THR A 334 -28.05 -11.88 -11.34
N GLU A 335 -29.34 -11.74 -11.64
CA GLU A 335 -30.35 -11.56 -10.59
C GLU A 335 -30.44 -12.77 -9.67
N GLN A 336 -30.16 -13.98 -10.15
CA GLN A 336 -30.06 -15.18 -9.31
C GLN A 336 -28.96 -15.05 -8.24
N VAL A 337 -27.77 -14.59 -8.64
CA VAL A 337 -26.67 -14.38 -7.69
C VAL A 337 -27.02 -13.25 -6.73
N MET A 338 -27.57 -12.14 -7.23
CA MET A 338 -27.92 -11.02 -6.37
C MET A 338 -29.01 -11.35 -5.36
N ALA A 339 -30.06 -12.08 -5.75
CA ALA A 339 -31.11 -12.50 -4.83
C ALA A 339 -30.56 -13.35 -3.67
N GLN A 340 -29.59 -14.24 -3.94
CA GLN A 340 -28.91 -15.00 -2.89
C GLN A 340 -28.04 -14.11 -1.99
N LEU A 341 -27.40 -13.06 -2.53
CA LEU A 341 -26.57 -12.13 -1.73
C LEU A 341 -27.40 -11.15 -0.89
N GLU A 342 -28.59 -10.82 -1.37
CA GLU A 342 -29.55 -9.91 -0.74
C GLU A 342 -30.46 -10.66 0.26
N ASP A 343 -30.44 -11.99 0.27
CA ASP A 343 -31.17 -12.83 1.21
C ASP A 343 -30.70 -12.61 2.66
N GLU A 344 -31.65 -12.39 3.57
CA GLU A 344 -31.36 -12.04 4.96
C GLU A 344 -30.67 -13.19 5.71
N ALA A 345 -31.02 -14.46 5.42
CA ALA A 345 -30.39 -15.61 6.07
C ALA A 345 -28.91 -15.75 5.64
N ASN A 346 -28.59 -15.38 4.40
CA ASN A 346 -27.20 -15.31 3.94
C ASN A 346 -26.47 -14.10 4.53
N LEU A 347 -27.11 -12.94 4.64
CA LEU A 347 -26.54 -11.77 5.33
C LEU A 347 -26.31 -12.05 6.83
N ASP A 348 -27.13 -12.89 7.46
CA ASP A 348 -26.96 -13.40 8.83
C ASP A 348 -25.67 -14.18 9.04
N GLN A 349 -25.13 -14.78 7.99
CA GLN A 349 -23.83 -15.45 8.07
C GLN A 349 -22.65 -14.48 8.20
N LEU A 350 -22.84 -13.18 7.94
CA LEU A 350 -21.83 -12.13 8.17
C LEU A 350 -21.84 -11.69 9.63
N THR A 351 -21.12 -12.44 10.47
CA THR A 351 -21.08 -12.19 11.93
C THR A 351 -20.33 -10.93 12.33
N ASP A 352 -19.43 -10.42 11.49
CA ASP A 352 -18.77 -9.14 11.69
C ASP A 352 -19.72 -7.98 11.30
N PRO A 353 -20.16 -7.13 12.25
CA PRO A 353 -21.10 -6.04 11.96
C PRO A 353 -20.60 -5.06 10.89
N ARG A 354 -19.27 -4.93 10.75
CA ARG A 354 -18.66 -4.11 9.69
C ARG A 354 -18.95 -4.69 8.31
N MET A 355 -18.81 -6.00 8.16
CA MET A 355 -18.97 -6.69 6.89
C MET A 355 -20.45 -6.81 6.52
N ARG A 356 -21.30 -7.05 7.54
CA ARG A 356 -22.76 -7.05 7.40
C ARG A 356 -23.32 -5.71 6.90
N LEU A 357 -22.68 -4.59 7.22
CA LEU A 357 -23.01 -3.29 6.61
C LEU A 357 -22.30 -3.07 5.26
N LEU A 358 -21.01 -3.40 5.17
CA LEU A 358 -20.17 -3.05 4.02
C LEU A 358 -20.72 -3.61 2.69
N PHE A 359 -21.13 -4.87 2.65
CA PHE A 359 -21.57 -5.48 1.39
C PHE A 359 -22.94 -4.93 0.93
N PRO A 360 -23.99 -4.85 1.77
CA PRO A 360 -25.23 -4.14 1.41
C PRO A 360 -25.01 -2.69 0.98
N LEU A 361 -24.13 -1.96 1.69
CA LEU A 361 -23.77 -0.59 1.30
C LEU A 361 -23.20 -0.56 -0.13
N LEU A 362 -22.28 -1.46 -0.47
CA LEU A 362 -21.71 -1.53 -1.83
C LEU A 362 -22.73 -1.93 -2.89
N MET A 363 -23.65 -2.85 -2.57
CA MET A 363 -24.73 -3.29 -3.46
C MET A 363 -25.70 -2.15 -3.78
N GLN A 364 -26.11 -1.37 -2.77
CA GLN A 364 -27.09 -0.31 -2.91
C GLN A 364 -26.50 0.99 -3.48
N THR A 365 -25.23 1.29 -3.21
CA THR A 365 -24.62 2.58 -3.58
C THR A 365 -23.65 2.50 -4.76
N GLY A 366 -23.14 1.31 -5.09
CA GLY A 366 -22.14 1.13 -6.14
C GLY A 366 -20.81 1.85 -5.87
N LEU A 367 -20.52 2.21 -4.61
CA LEU A 367 -19.25 2.80 -4.22
C LEU A 367 -18.08 1.88 -4.58
N ARG A 368 -16.89 2.46 -4.81
CA ARG A 368 -15.67 1.65 -4.91
C ARG A 368 -15.34 1.14 -3.52
N LEU A 369 -15.00 -0.15 -3.41
CA LEU A 369 -14.62 -0.78 -2.13
C LEU A 369 -13.62 0.06 -1.31
N ASN A 370 -12.59 0.62 -1.95
CA ASN A 370 -11.60 1.43 -1.27
C ASN A 370 -12.16 2.77 -0.74
N ASP A 371 -13.13 3.37 -1.44
CA ASP A 371 -13.78 4.60 -0.98
C ASP A 371 -14.76 4.29 0.16
N ALA A 372 -15.54 3.21 0.05
CA ALA A 372 -16.44 2.74 1.11
C ALA A 372 -15.71 2.42 2.43
N LEU A 373 -14.57 1.73 2.35
CA LEU A 373 -13.76 1.40 3.54
C LEU A 373 -13.23 2.64 4.27
N LYS A 374 -13.11 3.79 3.59
CA LYS A 374 -12.59 5.04 4.13
C LYS A 374 -13.67 6.03 4.58
N LEU A 375 -14.94 5.61 4.59
CA LEU A 375 -16.02 6.46 5.06
C LEU A 375 -15.78 6.91 6.50
N PRO A 376 -15.91 8.22 6.79
CA PRO A 376 -15.90 8.71 8.16
C PRO A 376 -17.21 8.32 8.87
N THR A 377 -17.26 8.43 10.19
CA THR A 377 -18.44 8.05 10.98
C THR A 377 -19.61 9.04 10.87
N ASP A 378 -19.37 10.25 10.35
CA ASP A 378 -20.35 11.31 10.07
C ASP A 378 -20.68 11.40 8.56
N CYS A 379 -20.62 10.28 7.84
CA CYS A 379 -20.81 10.24 6.39
C CYS A 379 -22.27 10.34 5.92
N VAL A 380 -23.25 10.41 6.82
CA VAL A 380 -24.67 10.63 6.43
C VAL A 380 -25.00 12.10 6.55
N THR A 381 -25.51 12.68 5.47
CA THR A 381 -26.06 14.05 5.41
C THR A 381 -27.50 13.99 4.92
N THR A 382 -28.23 15.11 4.99
CA THR A 382 -29.59 15.23 4.45
C THR A 382 -29.67 16.38 3.46
N ASP A 383 -30.61 16.29 2.51
CA ASP A 383 -30.99 17.43 1.69
C ASP A 383 -31.99 18.35 2.41
N ALA A 384 -32.43 19.40 1.73
CA ALA A 384 -33.39 20.37 2.28
C ALA A 384 -34.76 19.74 2.64
N ALA A 385 -35.11 18.60 2.06
CA ALA A 385 -36.34 17.86 2.36
C ALA A 385 -36.14 16.79 3.44
N GLY A 386 -34.92 16.64 3.98
CA GLY A 386 -34.59 15.65 5.00
C GLY A 386 -34.27 14.25 4.44
N ALA A 387 -34.18 14.08 3.12
CA ALA A 387 -33.82 12.79 2.53
C ALA A 387 -32.34 12.48 2.75
N PRO A 388 -31.96 11.25 3.15
CA PRO A 388 -30.58 10.93 3.50
C PRO A 388 -29.69 10.67 2.28
N TYR A 389 -28.46 11.18 2.36
CA TYR A 389 -27.39 10.99 1.39
C TYR A 389 -26.13 10.50 2.08
N LEU A 390 -25.41 9.60 1.42
CA LEU A 390 -24.05 9.23 1.81
C LEU A 390 -23.05 10.19 1.17
N ARG A 391 -22.29 10.88 2.02
CA ARG A 391 -21.17 11.78 1.67
C ARG A 391 -19.85 11.03 1.76
N TYR A 392 -19.08 11.06 0.68
CA TYR A 392 -17.80 10.36 0.61
C TYR A 392 -16.78 11.08 -0.27
N THR A 393 -15.49 10.82 -0.02
CA THR A 393 -14.40 11.27 -0.88
C THR A 393 -14.14 10.23 -1.97
N ASN A 394 -14.33 10.61 -3.22
CA ASN A 394 -13.88 9.80 -4.35
C ASN A 394 -12.36 9.99 -4.50
N HIS A 395 -11.58 9.05 -3.95
CA HIS A 395 -10.11 9.15 -3.97
C HIS A 395 -9.51 8.95 -5.36
N LYS A 396 -10.27 8.39 -6.31
CA LYS A 396 -9.83 8.26 -7.70
C LYS A 396 -9.92 9.60 -8.44
N MET A 397 -10.96 10.38 -8.15
CA MET A 397 -11.24 11.67 -8.80
C MET A 397 -10.84 12.88 -7.94
N LEU A 398 -10.37 12.66 -6.71
CA LEU A 398 -9.94 13.66 -5.74
C LEU A 398 -11.01 14.73 -5.47
N ARG A 399 -12.26 14.28 -5.25
CA ARG A 399 -13.40 15.17 -4.96
C ARG A 399 -14.38 14.55 -3.97
N GLU A 400 -15.14 15.39 -3.26
CA GLU A 400 -16.30 14.94 -2.50
C GLU A 400 -17.46 14.60 -3.46
N ALA A 401 -18.26 13.61 -3.10
CA ALA A 401 -19.44 13.18 -3.84
C ALA A 401 -20.56 12.75 -2.87
N LEU A 402 -21.79 12.83 -3.35
CA LEU A 402 -23.01 12.43 -2.65
C LEU A 402 -23.71 11.32 -3.44
N VAL A 403 -24.24 10.33 -2.73
CA VAL A 403 -25.13 9.32 -3.31
C VAL A 403 -26.39 9.19 -2.44
N PRO A 404 -27.60 9.23 -3.02
CA PRO A 404 -28.82 8.99 -2.25
C PRO A 404 -28.79 7.60 -1.60
N ILE A 405 -29.30 7.50 -0.38
CA ILE A 405 -29.43 6.22 0.35
C ILE A 405 -30.84 6.10 0.93
N SER A 406 -31.24 4.88 1.30
CA SER A 406 -32.50 4.68 2.01
C SER A 406 -32.39 5.06 3.49
N ALA A 407 -33.53 5.28 4.14
CA ALA A 407 -33.57 5.55 5.58
C ALA A 407 -33.04 4.36 6.39
N GLU A 408 -33.31 3.12 5.95
CA GLU A 408 -32.82 1.89 6.58
C GLU A 408 -31.29 1.80 6.49
N LEU A 409 -30.69 2.08 5.32
CA LEU A 409 -29.24 2.08 5.17
C LEU A 409 -28.59 3.18 6.04
N ALA A 410 -29.21 4.37 6.13
CA ALA A 410 -28.75 5.43 7.01
C ALA A 410 -28.75 4.98 8.49
N GLN A 411 -29.81 4.30 8.94
CA GLN A 411 -29.87 3.74 10.31
C GLN A 411 -28.77 2.71 10.57
N LEU A 412 -28.52 1.80 9.63
CA LEU A 412 -27.44 0.81 9.76
C LEU A 412 -26.06 1.48 9.83
N ILE A 413 -25.84 2.55 9.05
CA ILE A 413 -24.61 3.35 9.11
C ILE A 413 -24.47 4.01 10.47
N HIS A 414 -25.53 4.64 11.00
CA HIS A 414 -25.50 5.26 12.32
C HIS A 414 -25.22 4.24 13.43
N ALA A 415 -25.84 3.06 13.38
CA ALA A 415 -25.58 1.99 14.34
C ALA A 415 -24.11 1.52 14.30
N GLN A 416 -23.54 1.37 13.10
CA GLN A 416 -22.14 1.00 12.96
C GLN A 416 -21.19 2.12 13.40
N ALA A 417 -21.53 3.39 13.13
CA ALA A 417 -20.77 4.54 13.60
C ALA A 417 -20.74 4.62 15.13
N ALA A 418 -21.86 4.35 15.80
CA ALA A 418 -21.94 4.27 17.25
C ALA A 418 -21.03 3.17 17.81
N ARG A 419 -21.05 1.96 17.22
CA ARG A 419 -20.13 0.87 17.60
C ARG A 419 -18.66 1.25 17.42
N ALA A 420 -18.32 1.86 16.28
CA ALA A 420 -16.95 2.26 15.98
C ALA A 420 -16.40 3.26 17.00
N ARG A 421 -17.20 4.28 17.37
CA ARG A 421 -16.84 5.29 18.38
C ARG A 421 -16.75 4.70 19.79
N ALA A 422 -17.68 3.81 20.16
CA ALA A 422 -17.69 3.17 21.47
C ALA A 422 -16.46 2.27 21.71
N SER A 423 -15.99 1.56 20.67
CA SER A 423 -14.83 0.67 20.79
C SER A 423 -13.48 1.36 20.56
N HIS A 424 -13.46 2.61 20.11
CA HIS A 424 -12.22 3.30 19.72
C HIS A 424 -12.21 4.76 20.20
N SER A 425 -12.38 5.71 19.28
CA SER A 425 -12.36 7.14 19.55
C SER A 425 -13.42 7.86 18.71
N PRO A 426 -13.76 9.12 19.02
CA PRO A 426 -14.66 9.93 18.20
C PRO A 426 -14.20 10.10 16.74
N ALA A 427 -12.88 10.04 16.49
CA ALA A 427 -12.25 10.16 15.17
C ALA A 427 -12.20 8.84 14.39
N ALA A 428 -12.84 7.77 14.88
CA ALA A 428 -12.84 6.49 14.19
C ALA A 428 -13.47 6.59 12.79
N VAL A 429 -12.95 5.79 11.86
CA VAL A 429 -13.61 5.55 10.56
C VAL A 429 -14.77 4.57 10.74
N LEU A 430 -15.68 4.51 9.75
CA LEU A 430 -16.87 3.65 9.82
C LEU A 430 -16.50 2.15 9.89
N PHE A 431 -15.42 1.75 9.20
CA PHE A 431 -14.95 0.37 9.11
C PHE A 431 -13.52 0.21 9.64
N PRO A 432 -13.27 0.36 10.95
CA PRO A 432 -11.92 0.32 11.52
C PRO A 432 -11.35 -1.10 11.46
N ARG A 433 -10.04 -1.26 11.21
CA ARG A 433 -9.36 -2.56 11.34
C ARG A 433 -9.18 -2.94 12.82
N THR A 434 -9.11 -4.24 13.12
CA THR A 434 -9.02 -4.76 14.50
C THR A 434 -7.64 -4.65 15.14
N ARG A 435 -6.57 -4.83 14.37
CA ARG A 435 -5.19 -4.89 14.90
C ARG A 435 -4.48 -3.54 14.78
N ASP A 436 -3.71 -3.19 15.80
CA ASP A 436 -2.82 -2.02 15.83
C ASP A 436 -3.54 -0.73 15.40
N ASN A 437 -4.71 -0.48 16.00
CA ASN A 437 -5.62 0.60 15.61
C ASN A 437 -6.45 1.11 16.80
N ALA A 438 -5.83 1.37 17.96
CA ALA A 438 -6.55 1.79 19.16
C ALA A 438 -7.46 3.02 18.94
N ALA A 439 -6.99 4.00 18.15
CA ALA A 439 -7.77 5.19 17.81
C ALA A 439 -8.92 4.93 16.80
N GLY A 440 -8.97 3.77 16.15
CA GLY A 440 -10.00 3.44 15.16
C GLY A 440 -9.86 4.19 13.83
N THR A 441 -8.78 4.94 13.61
CA THR A 441 -8.61 5.81 12.41
C THR A 441 -8.13 5.04 11.17
N ARG A 442 -7.66 3.80 11.34
CA ARG A 442 -7.17 2.97 10.22
C ARG A 442 -8.28 2.04 9.72
N PRO A 443 -8.69 2.13 8.45
CA PRO A 443 -9.75 1.29 7.93
C PRO A 443 -9.31 -0.17 7.74
N LEU A 444 -10.28 -1.06 7.64
CA LEU A 444 -10.10 -2.42 7.12
C LEU A 444 -9.37 -2.37 5.77
N SER A 445 -8.51 -3.35 5.51
CA SER A 445 -7.80 -3.41 4.23
C SER A 445 -8.71 -3.96 3.14
N VAL A 446 -8.50 -3.52 1.89
CA VAL A 446 -9.16 -4.10 0.71
C VAL A 446 -8.95 -5.61 0.63
N GLY A 447 -7.78 -6.10 1.04
CA GLY A 447 -7.49 -7.53 1.09
C GLY A 447 -8.37 -8.28 2.09
N ALA A 448 -8.58 -7.72 3.28
CA ALA A 448 -9.45 -8.32 4.30
C ALA A 448 -10.92 -8.38 3.83
N ALA A 449 -11.44 -7.29 3.26
CA ALA A 449 -12.81 -7.26 2.74
C ALA A 449 -13.01 -8.25 1.56
N ARG A 450 -12.02 -8.39 0.68
CA ARG A 450 -12.05 -9.39 -0.41
C ARG A 450 -12.00 -10.82 0.10
N ALA A 451 -11.16 -11.08 1.10
CA ALA A 451 -11.07 -12.39 1.73
C ALA A 451 -12.40 -12.76 2.41
N GLU A 452 -13.03 -11.80 3.09
CA GLU A 452 -14.33 -12.03 3.71
C GLU A 452 -15.42 -12.25 2.65
N LEU A 453 -15.48 -11.44 1.59
CA LEU A 453 -16.44 -11.66 0.50
C LEU A 453 -16.32 -13.08 -0.05
N ALA A 454 -15.10 -13.53 -0.37
CA ALA A 454 -14.88 -14.89 -0.88
C ALA A 454 -15.23 -15.98 0.16
N SER A 455 -15.03 -15.71 1.45
CA SER A 455 -15.43 -16.60 2.54
C SER A 455 -16.96 -16.70 2.66
N TRP A 456 -17.65 -15.56 2.59
CA TRP A 456 -19.09 -15.46 2.67
C TRP A 456 -19.79 -16.18 1.51
N ILE A 457 -19.31 -15.98 0.27
CA ILE A 457 -19.78 -16.72 -0.92
C ILE A 457 -19.71 -18.23 -0.69
N ARG A 458 -18.57 -18.73 -0.21
CA ARG A 458 -18.40 -20.18 0.07
C ARG A 458 -19.28 -20.67 1.21
N ARG A 459 -19.43 -19.87 2.26
CA ARG A 459 -20.18 -20.23 3.47
C ARG A 459 -21.67 -20.38 3.18
N CYS A 460 -22.21 -19.55 2.30
CA CYS A 460 -23.62 -19.56 1.91
C CYS A 460 -23.89 -20.38 0.64
N ASP A 461 -22.87 -21.05 0.08
CA ASP A 461 -22.94 -21.80 -1.18
C ASP A 461 -23.60 -21.01 -2.33
N ILE A 462 -23.21 -19.74 -2.49
CA ILE A 462 -23.83 -18.85 -3.51
C ILE A 462 -23.45 -19.35 -4.91
N ARG A 463 -24.44 -19.76 -5.70
CA ARG A 463 -24.25 -20.36 -7.04
C ARG A 463 -24.71 -19.45 -8.16
N ASP A 464 -24.00 -19.47 -9.28
CA ASP A 464 -24.41 -18.80 -10.51
C ASP A 464 -25.41 -19.62 -11.33
N ASP A 465 -25.84 -19.07 -12.47
CA ASP A 465 -26.84 -19.67 -13.35
C ASP A 465 -26.41 -21.04 -13.92
N SER A 466 -25.11 -21.37 -13.87
CA SER A 466 -24.58 -22.68 -14.28
C SER A 466 -24.53 -23.70 -13.13
N GLY A 467 -24.91 -23.30 -11.92
CA GLY A 467 -24.83 -24.11 -10.70
C GLY A 467 -23.43 -24.14 -10.08
N GLU A 468 -22.45 -23.42 -10.63
CA GLU A 468 -21.10 -23.31 -10.10
C GLU A 468 -21.01 -22.23 -9.01
N LEU A 469 -19.99 -22.32 -8.16
CA LEU A 469 -19.79 -21.33 -7.10
C LEU A 469 -19.50 -19.94 -7.71
N ALA A 470 -20.31 -18.95 -7.34
CA ALA A 470 -20.29 -17.63 -7.94
C ALA A 470 -18.95 -16.90 -7.68
N LYS A 471 -18.34 -16.38 -8.74
CA LYS A 471 -17.10 -15.57 -8.64
C LYS A 471 -17.45 -14.09 -8.51
N VAL A 472 -17.67 -13.66 -7.27
CA VAL A 472 -18.09 -12.28 -6.96
C VAL A 472 -16.91 -11.40 -6.56
N THR A 473 -16.86 -10.19 -7.12
CA THR A 473 -15.94 -9.13 -6.74
C THR A 473 -16.71 -7.85 -6.42
N ALA A 474 -16.21 -7.05 -5.48
CA ALA A 474 -16.88 -5.82 -5.06
C ALA A 474 -17.13 -4.80 -6.18
N HIS A 475 -16.36 -4.85 -7.29
CA HIS A 475 -16.62 -3.97 -8.43
C HIS A 475 -17.86 -4.40 -9.24
N GLN A 476 -18.24 -5.67 -9.19
CA GLN A 476 -19.42 -6.16 -9.89
C GLN A 476 -20.70 -5.60 -9.29
N PHE A 477 -20.77 -5.35 -7.98
CA PHE A 477 -21.91 -4.65 -7.35
C PHE A 477 -22.22 -3.31 -8.01
N ARG A 478 -21.18 -2.52 -8.27
CA ARG A 478 -21.31 -1.26 -9.00
C ARG A 478 -21.82 -1.46 -10.43
N HIS A 479 -21.34 -2.49 -11.12
CA HIS A 479 -21.81 -2.81 -12.46
C HIS A 479 -23.27 -3.27 -12.44
N THR A 480 -23.66 -4.09 -11.47
CA THR A 480 -25.03 -4.54 -11.26
C THR A 480 -25.94 -3.35 -10.99
N LEU A 481 -25.59 -2.46 -10.06
CA LEU A 481 -26.40 -1.26 -9.78
C LEU A 481 -26.57 -0.38 -11.02
N GLY A 482 -25.49 -0.11 -11.75
CA GLY A 482 -25.56 0.66 -12.99
C GLY A 482 -26.46 0.00 -14.03
N THR A 483 -26.42 -1.32 -14.14
CA THR A 483 -27.25 -2.09 -15.07
C THR A 483 -28.72 -2.09 -14.62
N ARG A 484 -29.01 -2.35 -13.34
CA ARG A 484 -30.37 -2.29 -12.75
C ARG A 484 -31.02 -0.92 -12.95
N LEU A 485 -30.29 0.17 -12.69
CA LEU A 485 -30.80 1.54 -12.89
C LEU A 485 -31.17 1.80 -14.35
N ILE A 486 -30.28 1.44 -15.30
CA ILE A 486 -30.57 1.57 -16.73
C ILE A 486 -31.75 0.69 -17.15
N ASN A 487 -31.86 -0.53 -16.61
CA ASN A 487 -32.96 -1.45 -16.90
C ASN A 487 -34.31 -0.94 -16.40
N ASN A 488 -34.30 -0.12 -15.34
CA ASN A 488 -35.45 0.58 -14.76
C ASN A 488 -35.67 1.98 -15.40
N ASP A 489 -35.19 2.18 -16.63
CA ASP A 489 -35.37 3.41 -17.41
C ASP A 489 -34.82 4.69 -16.74
N VAL A 490 -33.88 4.57 -15.78
CA VAL A 490 -33.21 5.74 -15.18
C VAL A 490 -32.29 6.38 -16.22
N PRO A 491 -32.40 7.70 -16.50
CA PRO A 491 -31.60 8.35 -17.52
C PRO A 491 -30.09 8.18 -17.31
N GLN A 492 -29.32 7.96 -18.39
CA GLN A 492 -27.88 7.75 -18.32
C GLN A 492 -27.13 8.86 -17.57
N GLU A 493 -27.58 10.10 -17.69
CA GLU A 493 -27.00 11.23 -16.95
C GLU A 493 -27.21 11.10 -15.44
N VAL A 494 -28.37 10.61 -15.00
CA VAL A 494 -28.66 10.37 -13.58
C VAL A 494 -27.79 9.22 -13.06
N VAL A 495 -27.68 8.12 -13.83
CA VAL A 495 -26.78 7.00 -13.48
C VAL A 495 -25.32 7.45 -13.44
N ARG A 496 -24.88 8.33 -14.35
CA ARG A 496 -23.54 8.93 -14.35
C ARG A 496 -23.27 9.69 -13.04
N ARG A 497 -24.26 10.47 -12.55
CA ARG A 497 -24.16 11.20 -11.29
C ARG A 497 -24.16 10.28 -10.08
N ILE A 498 -25.11 9.32 -9.99
CA ILE A 498 -25.20 8.35 -8.90
C ILE A 498 -23.90 7.56 -8.74
N LEU A 499 -23.35 7.06 -9.85
CA LEU A 499 -22.11 6.30 -9.81
C LEU A 499 -20.87 7.20 -9.73
N ASP A 500 -20.98 8.51 -9.86
CA ASP A 500 -19.84 9.44 -9.92
C ASP A 500 -18.84 9.09 -11.04
N HIS A 501 -19.35 9.00 -12.28
CA HIS A 501 -18.56 8.82 -13.49
C HIS A 501 -18.11 10.14 -14.11
N SER A 502 -16.87 10.21 -14.59
CA SER A 502 -16.31 11.41 -15.21
C SER A 502 -16.76 11.64 -16.65
N SER A 503 -17.16 10.58 -17.37
CA SER A 503 -17.66 10.66 -18.75
C SER A 503 -18.93 9.83 -18.94
N THR A 504 -19.76 10.24 -19.90
CA THR A 504 -20.95 9.51 -20.33
C THR A 504 -20.59 8.18 -21.00
N GLU A 505 -19.44 8.10 -21.67
CA GLU A 505 -18.93 6.86 -22.28
C GLU A 505 -18.76 5.72 -21.27
N MET A 506 -18.38 6.02 -20.03
CA MET A 506 -18.31 5.02 -18.95
C MET A 506 -19.67 4.43 -18.60
N THR A 507 -20.73 5.24 -18.67
CA THR A 507 -22.12 4.82 -18.38
C THR A 507 -22.76 4.15 -19.59
N ALA A 508 -22.39 4.54 -20.81
CA ALA A 508 -22.86 3.93 -22.06
C ALA A 508 -22.55 2.43 -22.14
N HIS A 509 -21.56 1.93 -21.38
CA HIS A 509 -21.30 0.50 -21.28
C HIS A 509 -22.51 -0.27 -20.71
N TYR A 510 -23.28 0.30 -19.78
CA TYR A 510 -24.47 -0.34 -19.24
C TYR A 510 -25.63 -0.36 -20.23
N ALA A 511 -25.78 0.71 -21.02
CA ALA A 511 -26.79 0.78 -22.06
C ALA A 511 -26.59 -0.29 -23.15
N ARG A 512 -25.34 -0.59 -23.53
CA ARG A 512 -25.01 -1.66 -24.49
C ARG A 512 -25.30 -3.07 -23.98
N LEU A 513 -25.47 -3.27 -22.67
CA LEU A 513 -25.82 -4.58 -22.11
C LEU A 513 -27.33 -4.86 -22.21
N HIS A 514 -28.11 -3.89 -22.69
CA HIS A 514 -29.56 -3.93 -22.71
C HIS A 514 -30.13 -4.11 -24.13
N ASP A 515 -29.88 -5.26 -24.76
CA ASP A 515 -30.48 -5.56 -26.08
C ASP A 515 -31.99 -5.83 -26.00
N THR A 516 -32.54 -6.13 -24.81
CA THR A 516 -34.00 -6.32 -24.63
C THR A 516 -34.82 -5.02 -24.56
N THR A 517 -34.23 -3.88 -24.18
CA THR A 517 -34.94 -2.57 -24.14
C THR A 517 -34.95 -1.90 -25.48
N VAL A 518 -34.00 -2.20 -26.37
CA VAL A 518 -34.10 -1.75 -27.78
C VAL A 518 -35.42 -2.24 -28.38
N ARG A 519 -35.80 -3.50 -28.14
CA ARG A 519 -37.08 -4.04 -28.62
C ARG A 519 -38.29 -3.37 -27.94
N ARG A 520 -38.28 -3.26 -26.62
CA ARG A 520 -39.38 -2.66 -25.84
C ARG A 520 -39.58 -1.16 -26.09
N GLN A 521 -38.52 -0.41 -26.36
CA GLN A 521 -38.59 1.02 -26.71
C GLN A 521 -38.93 1.22 -28.19
N TRP A 522 -38.58 0.27 -29.07
CA TRP A 522 -39.05 0.28 -30.46
C TRP A 522 -40.56 -0.02 -30.56
N GLU A 523 -41.11 -0.78 -29.61
CA GLU A 523 -42.54 -1.14 -29.55
C GLU A 523 -43.43 -0.09 -28.84
N ARG A 524 -42.83 0.94 -28.20
CA ARG A 524 -43.52 2.10 -27.63
C ARG A 524 -43.56 3.24 -28.64
#